data_AF-A0A0B1T976-F1
#
_entry.id   AF-A0A0B1T976-F1
#
_cell.length_a   1.000
_cell.length_b   1.000
_cell.length_c   1.000
_cell.angle_alpha   90.00
_cell.angle_beta   90.00
_cell.angle_gamma   90.00
#
_symmetry.space_group_name_H-M   'P 1'
#
loop_
_entity.id
_entity.type
_entity.pdbx_description
1 polymer ?
#
loop_
_entity_poly.entity_id
_entity_poly.type
_entity_poly.pdbx_seq_one_letter_code
_entity_poly.pdbx_strand_id
1 'polypeptide(L)'
;MSSADAAIRIGIATVLSNIVSIAGTSIGPLLLSIFNSLLKHLRTSVDFERSEKCKDSEAEKMYQEALINAMGDFANALPDYQKVEMMMFTVGNIPNLDEKRVKQGDEFLQHVLVKTLLKVATKYRTAYLATVFTDSFLHTLIQLALVNDPQVRLGTQQIFHTLLDRHDNLSHLAHLPYVLDVSDVQLTVEKCSRADQMFMRKHIHDMTHMLYRAVILVVDDANMQTHMDAIQCTMSLLCIEVGFDETLIELFRLAFALQSLALDSLHAFTDGKRIALHNLVAKYMNLAAQLMANPSLCQHVQQVVACRAQKGPPGLNLLLDEEEQVQVVGDTVEVVERVDLNALAETDGMLFDRNDVADCLKAAGKDVARLSQPFTISSSKSAEEANDEADGRTSPLPMAGIDDVSVDLSVDWSPPGSTRQSRRNTVFSLSNSNMKVNGTGLPMTVTALRQYANSPPDIVEEERKEKAHTEQVLTSLRTRAFEDQADESCARHEQGDLSRTVSRLLARNAESVRMANIGRPAKPKNIFEMDLPSAFAY
;
A
#
# COMPACT_ATOMS: atom_id res chain seq x y z
N MET A 1 23.30 20.61 12.64
CA MET A 1 22.45 20.71 11.44
C MET A 1 23.37 20.92 10.27
N SER A 2 23.38 20.04 9.27
CA SER A 2 24.05 20.40 8.03
C SER A 2 23.17 21.47 7.38
N SER A 3 23.70 22.68 7.18
CA SER A 3 23.07 23.75 6.40
C SER A 3 23.00 23.40 4.90
N ALA A 4 22.94 22.11 4.58
CA ALA A 4 22.93 21.61 3.23
C ALA A 4 21.59 21.94 2.59
N ASP A 5 21.69 22.48 1.39
CA ASP A 5 20.58 22.76 0.51
C ASP A 5 19.63 21.55 0.41
N ALA A 6 18.32 21.80 0.32
CA ALA A 6 17.31 20.76 0.25
C ALA A 6 17.59 19.79 -0.91
N ALA A 7 18.11 20.30 -2.03
CA ALA A 7 18.55 19.50 -3.18
C ALA A 7 19.60 18.44 -2.82
N ILE A 8 20.59 18.78 -1.97
CA ILE A 8 21.61 17.83 -1.53
C ILE A 8 20.98 16.76 -0.65
N ARG A 9 20.09 17.14 0.26
CA ARG A 9 19.38 16.20 1.15
C ARG A 9 18.49 15.24 0.36
N ILE A 10 17.77 15.73 -0.65
CA ILE A 10 17.01 14.92 -1.61
C ILE A 10 17.94 13.94 -2.34
N GLY A 11 19.09 14.42 -2.83
CA GLY A 11 20.10 13.59 -3.47
C GLY A 11 20.57 12.44 -2.58
N ILE A 12 20.85 12.71 -1.30
CA ILE A 12 21.25 11.69 -0.32
C ILE A 12 20.14 10.66 -0.11
N ALA A 13 18.88 11.09 0.10
CA ALA A 13 17.74 10.17 0.27
C ALA A 13 17.56 9.27 -0.96
N THR A 14 17.71 9.84 -2.16
CA THR A 14 17.64 9.13 -3.43
C THR A 14 18.74 8.07 -3.55
N VAL A 15 19.98 8.41 -3.20
CA VAL A 15 21.09 7.45 -3.19
C VAL A 15 20.85 6.32 -2.19
N LEU A 16 20.36 6.64 -0.99
CA LEU A 16 20.06 5.64 0.04
C LEU A 16 19.00 4.62 -0.43
N SER A 17 17.90 5.10 -1.04
CA SER A 17 16.87 4.21 -1.62
C SER A 17 17.47 3.22 -2.64
N ASN A 18 18.33 3.74 -3.52
CA ASN A 18 18.95 2.92 -4.57
C ASN A 18 19.98 1.92 -4.01
N ILE A 19 20.77 2.30 -3.01
CA ILE A 19 21.74 1.38 -2.38
C ILE A 19 21.01 0.17 -1.80
N VAL A 20 19.88 0.39 -1.13
CA VAL A 20 19.12 -0.69 -0.48
C VAL A 20 18.53 -1.64 -1.52
N SER A 21 18.01 -1.09 -2.61
CA SER A 21 17.51 -1.87 -3.75
C SER A 21 18.61 -2.76 -4.39
N ILE A 22 19.87 -2.31 -4.36
CA ILE A 22 21.02 -3.06 -4.93
C ILE A 22 21.59 -4.07 -3.93
N ALA A 23 21.73 -3.68 -2.67
CA ALA A 23 22.38 -4.49 -1.63
C ALA A 23 21.50 -5.64 -1.13
N GLY A 24 20.18 -5.55 -1.32
CA GLY A 24 19.21 -6.57 -0.94
C GLY A 24 19.31 -6.93 0.54
N THR A 25 19.48 -8.22 0.84
CA THR A 25 19.49 -8.76 2.21
C THR A 25 20.80 -8.50 2.98
N SER A 26 21.83 -7.96 2.33
CA SER A 26 23.17 -7.78 2.94
C SER A 26 23.22 -6.69 4.03
N ILE A 27 22.15 -5.92 4.22
CA ILE A 27 22.06 -4.81 5.20
C ILE A 27 21.43 -5.25 6.54
N GLY A 28 20.87 -6.47 6.61
CA GLY A 28 20.09 -7.06 7.72
C GLY A 28 20.17 -6.40 9.11
N PRO A 29 21.34 -6.42 9.79
CA PRO A 29 21.45 -5.98 11.19
C PRO A 29 21.25 -4.47 11.43
N LEU A 30 21.51 -3.63 10.44
CA LEU A 30 21.43 -2.16 10.57
C LEU A 30 20.08 -1.59 10.12
N LEU A 31 19.16 -2.44 9.67
CA LEU A 31 17.98 -2.00 8.93
C LEU A 31 17.04 -1.11 9.74
N LEU A 32 16.70 -1.55 10.96
CA LEU A 32 15.84 -0.76 11.85
C LEU A 32 16.51 0.55 12.27
N SER A 33 17.83 0.56 12.41
CA SER A 33 18.60 1.77 12.72
C SER A 33 18.56 2.78 11.57
N ILE A 34 18.72 2.31 10.32
CA ILE A 34 18.60 3.15 9.13
C ILE A 34 17.19 3.72 9.01
N PHE A 35 16.17 2.87 9.16
CA PHE A 35 14.78 3.31 9.11
C PHE A 35 14.45 4.35 10.20
N ASN A 36 14.88 4.10 11.44
CA ASN A 36 14.74 5.06 12.53
C ASN A 36 15.46 6.39 12.23
N SER A 37 16.64 6.33 11.60
CA SER A 37 17.34 7.53 11.15
C SER A 37 16.54 8.30 10.09
N LEU A 38 15.97 7.61 9.08
CA LEU A 38 15.13 8.23 8.06
C LEU A 38 13.87 8.87 8.66
N LEU A 39 13.19 8.18 9.58
CA LEU A 39 12.05 8.72 10.32
C LEU A 39 12.43 9.94 11.16
N LYS A 40 13.59 9.92 11.84
CA LYS A 40 14.09 11.07 12.60
C LYS A 40 14.37 12.26 11.68
N HIS A 41 14.94 12.03 10.49
CA HIS A 41 15.14 13.07 9.49
C HIS A 41 13.82 13.62 8.97
N LEU A 42 12.82 12.78 8.76
CA LEU A 42 11.48 13.19 8.33
C LEU A 42 10.84 14.09 9.40
N ARG A 43 10.84 13.67 10.66
CA ARG A 43 10.32 14.47 11.77
C ARG A 43 11.03 15.82 11.89
N THR A 44 12.36 15.82 11.79
CA THR A 44 13.15 17.06 11.84
C THR A 44 12.83 17.98 10.66
N SER A 45 12.60 17.40 9.48
CA SER A 45 12.20 18.13 8.27
C SER A 45 10.83 18.78 8.42
N VAL A 46 9.87 18.05 9.00
CA VAL A 46 8.54 18.54 9.34
C VAL A 46 8.61 19.71 10.34
N ASP A 47 9.40 19.57 11.40
CA ASP A 47 9.61 20.66 12.38
C ASP A 47 10.31 21.87 11.75
N PHE A 48 11.23 21.63 10.81
CA PHE A 48 11.96 22.69 10.11
C PHE A 48 11.05 23.46 9.13
N GLU A 49 10.24 22.77 8.33
CA GLU A 49 9.27 23.38 7.40
C GLU A 49 8.35 24.37 8.13
N ARG A 50 7.94 24.03 9.34
CA ARG A 50 7.05 24.83 10.19
C ARG A 50 7.74 25.97 10.91
N SER A 51 9.07 25.94 10.96
CA SER A 51 9.84 27.04 11.57
C SER A 51 9.91 28.21 10.60
N GLU A 52 9.93 29.44 11.12
CA GLU A 52 10.16 30.67 10.33
C GLU A 52 11.52 30.69 9.61
N LYS A 53 12.37 29.68 9.82
CA LYS A 53 13.69 29.54 9.20
C LYS A 53 13.62 28.85 7.83
N CYS A 54 12.52 28.18 7.50
CA CYS A 54 12.34 27.54 6.20
C CYS A 54 12.03 28.62 5.15
N LYS A 55 12.97 28.86 4.23
CA LYS A 55 12.78 29.82 3.13
C LYS A 55 12.07 29.20 1.93
N ASP A 56 12.20 27.87 1.77
CA ASP A 56 11.69 27.12 0.63
C ASP A 56 10.92 25.89 1.15
N SER A 57 9.63 26.09 1.40
CA SER A 57 8.72 25.03 1.88
C SER A 57 8.49 23.96 0.82
N GLU A 58 8.52 24.31 -0.47
CA GLU A 58 8.29 23.35 -1.55
C GLU A 58 9.46 22.36 -1.66
N ALA A 59 10.70 22.84 -1.64
CA ALA A 59 11.87 21.98 -1.64
C ALA A 59 11.94 21.10 -0.38
N GLU A 60 11.48 21.60 0.77
CA GLU A 60 11.41 20.79 2.00
C GLU A 60 10.34 19.68 1.88
N LYS A 61 9.18 19.97 1.29
CA LYS A 61 8.16 18.94 1.00
C LYS A 61 8.68 17.89 0.03
N MET A 62 9.40 18.29 -1.01
CA MET A 62 10.06 17.34 -1.92
C MET A 62 11.06 16.44 -1.17
N TYR A 63 11.79 16.98 -0.19
CA TYR A 63 12.65 16.18 0.67
C TYR A 63 11.88 15.19 1.54
N GLN A 64 10.76 15.61 2.13
CA GLN A 64 9.88 14.72 2.89
C GLN A 64 9.34 13.57 2.01
N GLU A 65 8.86 13.87 0.81
CA GLU A 65 8.42 12.86 -0.16
C GLU A 65 9.55 11.91 -0.56
N ALA A 66 10.77 12.42 -0.77
CA ALA A 66 11.94 11.60 -1.08
C ALA A 66 12.26 10.64 0.06
N LEU A 67 12.15 11.09 1.33
CA LEU A 67 12.33 10.22 2.51
C LEU A 67 11.22 9.17 2.61
N ILE A 68 9.95 9.54 2.42
CA ILE A 68 8.81 8.61 2.43
C ILE A 68 8.99 7.54 1.36
N ASN A 69 9.33 7.93 0.14
CA ASN A 69 9.57 7.00 -0.95
C ASN A 69 10.77 6.09 -0.67
N ALA A 70 11.88 6.64 -0.17
CA ALA A 70 13.05 5.85 0.21
C ALA A 70 12.73 4.82 1.30
N MET A 71 11.91 5.18 2.30
CA MET A 71 11.43 4.26 3.33
C MET A 71 10.53 3.15 2.75
N GLY A 72 9.69 3.47 1.77
CA GLY A 72 8.90 2.49 1.03
C GLY A 72 9.75 1.50 0.23
N ASP A 73 10.69 2.01 -0.56
CA ASP A 73 11.61 1.19 -1.35
C ASP A 73 12.49 0.32 -0.44
N PHE A 74 12.87 0.88 0.71
CA PHE A 74 13.57 0.16 1.75
C PHE A 74 12.75 -1.01 2.29
N ALA A 75 11.48 -0.79 2.65
CA ALA A 75 10.58 -1.84 3.12
C ALA A 75 10.37 -2.94 2.07
N ASN A 76 10.37 -2.60 0.79
CA ASN A 76 10.22 -3.57 -0.31
C ASN A 76 11.37 -4.58 -0.40
N ALA A 77 12.57 -4.20 0.03
CA ALA A 77 13.74 -5.09 0.05
C ALA A 77 13.73 -6.07 1.23
N LEU A 78 12.80 -5.93 2.17
CA LEU A 78 12.79 -6.71 3.41
C LEU A 78 11.88 -7.94 3.33
N PRO A 79 12.16 -8.96 4.16
CA PRO A 79 11.17 -9.98 4.48
C PRO A 79 9.93 -9.39 5.18
N ASP A 80 8.80 -10.07 5.03
CA ASP A 80 7.50 -9.59 5.52
C ASP A 80 7.45 -9.37 7.04
N TYR A 81 8.13 -10.19 7.85
CA TYR A 81 8.16 -9.99 9.30
C TYR A 81 8.81 -8.65 9.70
N GLN A 82 9.85 -8.22 8.97
CA GLN A 82 10.49 -6.93 9.22
C GLN A 82 9.62 -5.76 8.75
N LYS A 83 8.84 -5.93 7.66
CA LYS A 83 7.86 -4.92 7.24
C LYS A 83 6.84 -4.68 8.35
N VAL A 84 6.37 -5.74 9.02
CA VAL A 84 5.48 -5.62 10.19
C VAL A 84 6.17 -4.88 11.33
N GLU A 85 7.42 -5.22 11.66
CA GLU A 85 8.19 -4.48 12.68
C GLU A 85 8.35 -2.99 12.33
N MET A 86 8.60 -2.66 11.06
CA MET A 86 8.69 -1.26 10.61
C MET A 86 7.35 -0.54 10.72
N MET A 87 6.24 -1.18 10.35
CA MET A 87 4.89 -0.63 10.52
C MET A 87 4.59 -0.35 12.00
N MET A 88 4.90 -1.30 12.88
CA MET A 88 4.78 -1.16 14.34
C MET A 88 5.65 -0.01 14.87
N PHE A 89 6.88 0.08 14.37
CA PHE A 89 7.81 1.13 14.75
C PHE A 89 7.31 2.51 14.32
N THR A 90 6.80 2.65 13.09
CA THR A 90 6.21 3.91 12.61
C THR A 90 5.01 4.30 13.46
N VAL A 91 4.12 3.37 13.76
CA VAL A 91 2.96 3.60 14.64
C VAL A 91 3.38 4.07 16.04
N GLY A 92 4.39 3.44 16.65
CA GLY A 92 4.91 3.84 17.96
C GLY A 92 5.53 5.24 17.98
N ASN A 93 5.81 5.84 16.83
CA ASN A 93 6.31 7.21 16.70
C ASN A 93 5.22 8.25 16.40
N ILE A 94 3.96 7.83 16.22
CA ILE A 94 2.85 8.75 15.96
C ILE A 94 2.47 9.47 17.27
N PRO A 95 2.50 10.81 17.32
CA PRO A 95 2.23 11.54 18.56
C PRO A 95 0.74 11.53 18.92
N ASN A 96 0.46 11.45 20.23
CA ASN A 96 -0.80 11.82 20.90
C ASN A 96 -2.10 11.49 20.13
N LEU A 97 -2.60 10.26 20.29
CA LEU A 97 -3.90 9.84 19.75
C LEU A 97 -5.09 10.22 20.65
N ASP A 98 -4.81 10.70 21.87
CA ASP A 98 -5.84 11.16 22.80
C ASP A 98 -6.39 12.53 22.39
N GLU A 99 -7.70 12.58 22.12
CA GLU A 99 -8.48 13.74 21.64
C GLU A 99 -8.27 15.04 22.47
N LYS A 100 -7.81 14.93 23.73
CA LYS A 100 -7.77 16.05 24.68
C LYS A 100 -6.59 17.01 24.51
N ARG A 101 -5.51 16.66 23.80
CA ARG A 101 -4.28 17.48 23.73
C ARG A 101 -3.50 17.36 22.42
N VAL A 102 -4.18 17.39 21.27
CA VAL A 102 -3.47 17.46 19.98
C VAL A 102 -3.03 18.91 19.72
N LYS A 103 -1.71 19.14 19.59
CA LYS A 103 -1.20 20.43 19.11
C LYS A 103 -1.29 20.44 17.58
N GLN A 104 -1.49 21.60 16.93
CA GLN A 104 -1.37 21.71 15.44
C GLN A 104 -0.02 21.16 14.92
N GLY A 105 1.02 21.22 15.78
CA GLY A 105 2.31 20.53 15.67
C GLY A 105 2.22 19.04 15.34
N ASP A 106 1.31 18.36 16.03
CA ASP A 106 1.18 16.91 16.06
C ASP A 106 0.33 16.41 14.89
N GLU A 107 -0.70 17.14 14.44
CA GLU A 107 -1.61 16.73 13.35
C GLU A 107 -0.88 16.47 12.03
N PHE A 108 -0.02 17.40 11.60
CA PHE A 108 0.76 17.20 10.37
C PHE A 108 1.81 16.12 10.51
N LEU A 109 2.40 15.96 11.71
CA LEU A 109 3.31 14.84 11.95
C LEU A 109 2.56 13.51 11.89
N GLN A 110 1.33 13.43 12.41
CA GLN A 110 0.44 12.28 12.23
C GLN A 110 0.20 12.02 10.73
N HIS A 111 -0.15 13.06 9.96
CA HIS A 111 -0.36 12.93 8.52
C HIS A 111 0.86 12.35 7.78
N VAL A 112 2.04 12.92 8.01
CA VAL A 112 3.29 12.47 7.37
C VAL A 112 3.69 11.05 7.80
N LEU A 113 3.48 10.68 9.06
CA LEU A 113 3.77 9.33 9.56
C LEU A 113 2.75 8.29 9.07
N VAL A 114 1.47 8.66 8.96
CA VAL A 114 0.42 7.79 8.37
C VAL A 114 0.70 7.58 6.88
N LYS A 115 1.11 8.61 6.15
CA LYS A 115 1.56 8.48 4.76
C LYS A 115 2.79 7.57 4.65
N THR A 116 3.73 7.68 5.58
CA THR A 116 4.89 6.78 5.67
C THR A 116 4.46 5.34 5.93
N LEU A 117 3.56 5.13 6.89
CA LEU A 117 3.02 3.83 7.26
C LEU A 117 2.31 3.18 6.07
N LEU A 118 1.47 3.93 5.37
CA LEU A 118 0.82 3.47 4.14
C LEU A 118 1.86 3.06 3.09
N LYS A 119 2.92 3.86 2.88
CA LYS A 119 3.97 3.50 1.93
C LYS A 119 4.65 2.18 2.27
N VAL A 120 4.91 1.90 3.55
CA VAL A 120 5.44 0.61 4.00
C VAL A 120 4.42 -0.52 3.81
N ALA A 121 3.16 -0.27 4.16
CA ALA A 121 2.06 -1.24 4.01
C ALA A 121 1.89 -1.70 2.56
N THR A 122 2.03 -0.81 1.56
CA THR A 122 1.93 -1.18 0.12
C THR A 122 2.99 -2.18 -0.35
N LYS A 123 4.02 -2.43 0.47
CA LYS A 123 5.08 -3.41 0.18
C LYS A 123 4.88 -4.73 0.90
N TYR A 124 3.91 -4.82 1.80
CA TYR A 124 3.57 -6.01 2.55
C TYR A 124 2.43 -6.77 1.87
N ARG A 125 2.50 -8.10 1.87
CA ARG A 125 1.39 -8.95 1.44
C ARG A 125 0.87 -9.73 2.64
N THR A 126 -0.39 -9.50 2.99
CA THR A 126 -1.00 -10.17 4.15
C THR A 126 -1.28 -11.64 3.84
N ALA A 127 -0.71 -12.53 4.66
CA ALA A 127 -1.09 -13.95 4.64
C ALA A 127 -2.24 -14.21 5.63
N TYR A 128 -2.03 -13.85 6.90
CA TYR A 128 -3.02 -13.95 7.97
C TYR A 128 -3.19 -12.59 8.63
N LEU A 129 -4.42 -12.24 9.01
CA LEU A 129 -4.67 -10.93 9.63
C LEU A 129 -3.95 -10.80 10.97
N ALA A 130 -3.93 -11.86 11.77
CA ALA A 130 -3.29 -11.87 13.09
C ALA A 130 -1.76 -11.66 13.05
N THR A 131 -1.09 -11.87 11.91
CA THR A 131 0.36 -11.64 11.80
C THR A 131 0.72 -10.18 11.60
N VAL A 132 -0.21 -9.37 11.08
CA VAL A 132 0.00 -7.94 10.85
C VAL A 132 -0.75 -7.09 11.86
N PHE A 133 -2.02 -7.41 12.12
CA PHE A 133 -2.86 -6.73 13.09
C PHE A 133 -2.64 -7.29 14.49
N THR A 134 -1.51 -6.94 15.09
CA THR A 134 -1.36 -7.12 16.55
C THR A 134 -2.40 -6.25 17.29
N ASP A 135 -2.77 -6.64 18.51
CA ASP A 135 -3.79 -5.93 19.29
C ASP A 135 -3.49 -4.43 19.42
N SER A 136 -2.24 -4.07 19.70
CA SER A 136 -1.81 -2.68 19.81
C SER A 136 -1.82 -1.96 18.46
N PHE A 137 -1.36 -2.62 17.38
CA PHE A 137 -1.40 -2.04 16.04
C PHE A 137 -2.82 -1.70 15.60
N LEU A 138 -3.72 -2.68 15.71
CA LEU A 138 -5.10 -2.52 15.28
C LEU A 138 -5.79 -1.43 16.12
N HIS A 139 -5.57 -1.43 17.44
CA HIS A 139 -6.12 -0.41 18.31
C HIS A 139 -5.68 1.00 17.88
N THR A 140 -4.39 1.18 17.59
CA THR A 140 -3.88 2.47 17.09
C THR A 140 -4.46 2.84 15.73
N LEU A 141 -4.57 1.90 14.78
CA LEU A 141 -5.22 2.18 13.49
C LEU A 141 -6.69 2.57 13.67
N ILE A 142 -7.41 1.94 14.59
CA ILE A 142 -8.79 2.31 14.91
C ILE A 142 -8.85 3.74 15.49
N GLN A 143 -7.94 4.12 16.38
CA GLN A 143 -7.87 5.48 16.90
C GLN A 143 -7.55 6.49 15.79
N LEU A 144 -6.60 6.18 14.91
CA LEU A 144 -6.21 7.01 13.78
C LEU A 144 -7.34 7.20 12.77
N ALA A 145 -8.19 6.19 12.57
CA ALA A 145 -9.36 6.31 11.73
C ALA A 145 -10.42 7.28 12.29
N LEU A 146 -10.28 7.71 13.55
CA LEU A 146 -11.24 8.55 14.28
C LEU A 146 -10.68 9.88 14.76
N VAL A 147 -9.44 10.25 14.38
CA VAL A 147 -8.88 11.57 14.73
C VAL A 147 -9.57 12.71 13.97
N ASN A 148 -9.37 13.95 14.43
CA ASN A 148 -9.99 15.14 13.85
C ASN A 148 -9.53 15.45 12.42
N ASP A 149 -8.28 15.16 12.06
CA ASP A 149 -7.73 15.41 10.72
C ASP A 149 -8.33 14.44 9.67
N PRO A 150 -9.10 14.93 8.67
CA PRO A 150 -9.67 14.09 7.62
C PRO A 150 -8.61 13.34 6.82
N GLN A 151 -7.47 13.95 6.52
CA GLN A 151 -6.44 13.32 5.69
C GLN A 151 -5.80 12.13 6.41
N VAL A 152 -5.62 12.23 7.73
CA VAL A 152 -5.19 11.08 8.56
C VAL A 152 -6.23 9.97 8.54
N ARG A 153 -7.53 10.30 8.68
CA ARG A 153 -8.60 9.29 8.60
C ARG A 153 -8.60 8.57 7.25
N LEU A 154 -8.49 9.31 6.14
CA LEU A 154 -8.45 8.73 4.79
C LEU A 154 -7.22 7.83 4.59
N GLY A 155 -6.03 8.31 4.94
CA GLY A 155 -4.80 7.52 4.85
C GLY A 155 -4.88 6.24 5.70
N THR A 156 -5.57 6.31 6.85
CA THR A 156 -5.79 5.14 7.71
C THR A 156 -6.76 4.13 7.08
N GLN A 157 -7.83 4.59 6.43
CA GLN A 157 -8.70 3.68 5.65
C GLN A 157 -7.92 3.01 4.51
N GLN A 158 -7.05 3.75 3.81
CA GLN A 158 -6.20 3.18 2.75
C GLN A 158 -5.19 2.16 3.29
N ILE A 159 -4.71 2.32 4.53
CA ILE A 159 -3.90 1.30 5.21
C ILE A 159 -4.75 0.04 5.45
N PHE A 160 -5.98 0.19 5.95
CA PHE A 160 -6.89 -0.96 6.08
C PHE A 160 -7.13 -1.62 4.73
N HIS A 161 -7.37 -0.87 3.66
CA HIS A 161 -7.55 -1.42 2.32
C HIS A 161 -6.36 -2.27 1.89
N THR A 162 -5.17 -1.70 1.99
CA THR A 162 -3.91 -2.35 1.59
C THR A 162 -3.65 -3.64 2.39
N LEU A 163 -3.92 -3.62 3.69
CA LEU A 163 -3.62 -4.75 4.57
C LEU A 163 -4.72 -5.82 4.57
N LEU A 164 -5.97 -5.46 4.27
CA LEU A 164 -7.08 -6.40 4.14
C LEU A 164 -7.09 -7.09 2.77
N ASP A 165 -6.76 -6.36 1.70
CA ASP A 165 -6.85 -6.85 0.32
C ASP A 165 -5.72 -7.82 -0.03
N ARG A 166 -6.00 -9.12 0.05
CA ARG A 166 -5.00 -10.18 -0.21
C ARG A 166 -5.03 -10.66 -1.66
N HIS A 167 -6.15 -10.41 -2.33
CA HIS A 167 -6.45 -10.92 -3.66
C HIS A 167 -6.53 -9.80 -4.73
N ASP A 168 -6.05 -8.60 -4.41
CA ASP A 168 -5.94 -7.47 -5.35
C ASP A 168 -7.31 -6.97 -5.87
N ASN A 169 -8.33 -7.04 -5.02
CA ASN A 169 -9.69 -6.57 -5.29
C ASN A 169 -9.83 -5.04 -5.14
N LEU A 170 -8.85 -4.34 -4.55
CA LEU A 170 -8.94 -2.92 -4.22
C LEU A 170 -9.26 -2.05 -5.43
N SER A 171 -8.67 -2.34 -6.59
CA SER A 171 -8.90 -1.57 -7.83
C SER A 171 -10.38 -1.56 -8.26
N HIS A 172 -11.12 -2.63 -7.95
CA HIS A 172 -12.54 -2.77 -8.24
C HIS A 172 -13.44 -2.20 -7.13
N LEU A 173 -12.95 -2.16 -5.89
CA LEU A 173 -13.73 -1.77 -4.71
C LEU A 173 -13.57 -0.30 -4.29
N ALA A 174 -12.47 0.35 -4.70
CA ALA A 174 -12.16 1.72 -4.29
C ALA A 174 -13.27 2.72 -4.64
N HIS A 175 -13.94 2.53 -5.78
CA HIS A 175 -15.09 3.32 -6.23
C HIS A 175 -16.20 2.38 -6.73
N LEU A 176 -16.65 1.44 -5.89
CA LEU A 176 -17.63 0.44 -6.26
C LEU A 176 -18.95 1.10 -6.74
N PRO A 177 -19.33 0.97 -8.04
CA PRO A 177 -20.63 1.41 -8.50
C PRO A 177 -21.73 0.45 -8.00
N TYR A 178 -22.99 0.82 -8.18
CA TYR A 178 -24.06 -0.16 -8.01
C TYR A 178 -24.07 -1.08 -9.24
N VAL A 179 -23.87 -2.38 -9.04
CA VAL A 179 -23.78 -3.37 -10.12
C VAL A 179 -24.93 -4.35 -9.98
N LEU A 180 -25.67 -4.57 -11.07
CA LEU A 180 -26.80 -5.51 -11.07
C LEU A 180 -26.33 -6.96 -10.84
N ASP A 181 -25.25 -7.37 -11.50
CA ASP A 181 -24.57 -8.65 -11.29
C ASP A 181 -23.14 -8.44 -10.80
N VAL A 182 -22.87 -8.76 -9.54
CA VAL A 182 -21.55 -8.65 -8.90
C VAL A 182 -20.50 -9.49 -9.61
N SER A 183 -20.91 -10.53 -10.36
CA SER A 183 -20.00 -11.35 -11.17
C SER A 183 -19.26 -10.53 -12.24
N ASP A 184 -19.85 -9.43 -12.70
CA ASP A 184 -19.26 -8.53 -13.70
C ASP A 184 -18.06 -7.75 -13.16
N VAL A 185 -17.96 -7.61 -11.83
CA VAL A 185 -16.87 -6.90 -11.15
C VAL A 185 -15.58 -7.73 -11.13
N GLN A 186 -15.65 -9.04 -11.44
CA GLN A 186 -14.51 -9.97 -11.49
C GLN A 186 -13.73 -10.08 -10.17
N LEU A 187 -14.46 -10.08 -9.05
CA LEU A 187 -13.86 -10.19 -7.71
C LEU A 187 -13.28 -11.59 -7.46
N THR A 188 -12.12 -11.64 -6.80
CA THR A 188 -11.54 -12.87 -6.28
C THR A 188 -11.98 -13.06 -4.84
N VAL A 189 -12.81 -14.07 -4.60
CA VAL A 189 -13.38 -14.37 -3.28
C VAL A 189 -12.93 -15.75 -2.82
N GLU A 190 -12.14 -15.78 -1.74
CA GLU A 190 -11.69 -17.01 -1.12
C GLU A 190 -12.38 -17.26 0.23
N LYS A 191 -12.39 -18.52 0.65
CA LYS A 191 -12.97 -18.89 1.94
C LYS A 191 -12.10 -18.36 3.09
N CYS A 192 -12.72 -17.58 3.98
CA CYS A 192 -12.06 -17.08 5.19
C CYS A 192 -11.42 -18.20 6.03
N SER A 193 -10.13 -18.07 6.31
CA SER A 193 -9.33 -19.06 7.06
C SER A 193 -9.79 -19.18 8.52
N ARG A 194 -9.57 -20.33 9.16
CA ARG A 194 -9.93 -20.50 10.60
C ARG A 194 -9.18 -19.51 11.50
N ALA A 195 -7.92 -19.20 11.19
CA ALA A 195 -7.14 -18.23 11.95
C ALA A 195 -7.75 -16.83 11.85
N ASP A 196 -8.14 -16.41 10.64
CA ASP A 196 -8.77 -15.10 10.43
C ASP A 196 -10.17 -15.05 11.05
N GLN A 197 -10.94 -16.15 11.03
CA GLN A 197 -12.22 -16.22 11.75
C GLN A 197 -12.03 -15.99 13.25
N MET A 198 -11.02 -16.61 13.88
CA MET A 198 -10.74 -16.40 15.31
C MET A 198 -10.33 -14.96 15.60
N PHE A 199 -9.50 -14.38 14.75
CA PHE A 199 -9.11 -12.97 14.84
C PHE A 199 -10.32 -12.05 14.73
N MET A 200 -11.16 -12.24 13.71
CA MET A 200 -12.33 -11.39 13.47
C MET A 200 -13.37 -11.51 14.58
N ARG A 201 -13.57 -12.68 15.19
CA ARG A 201 -14.45 -12.81 16.37
C ARG A 201 -14.05 -11.88 17.51
N LYS A 202 -12.75 -11.64 17.68
CA LYS A 202 -12.21 -10.75 18.71
C LYS A 202 -12.37 -9.27 18.35
N HIS A 203 -12.23 -8.91 17.07
CA HIS A 203 -12.06 -7.51 16.66
C HIS A 203 -13.16 -6.90 15.78
N ILE A 204 -14.10 -7.71 15.25
CA ILE A 204 -15.14 -7.22 14.33
C ILE A 204 -16.00 -6.12 14.94
N HIS A 205 -16.27 -6.20 16.24
CA HIS A 205 -17.05 -5.18 16.95
C HIS A 205 -16.33 -3.83 16.92
N ASP A 206 -15.03 -3.81 17.20
CA ASP A 206 -14.25 -2.57 17.22
C ASP A 206 -14.12 -1.98 15.80
N MET A 207 -13.94 -2.84 14.79
CA MET A 207 -13.85 -2.41 13.39
C MET A 207 -15.19 -1.85 12.87
N THR A 208 -16.31 -2.52 13.16
CA THR A 208 -17.64 -2.02 12.75
C THR A 208 -18.02 -0.74 13.49
N HIS A 209 -17.66 -0.63 14.77
CA HIS A 209 -17.83 0.59 15.54
C HIS A 209 -16.97 1.74 15.01
N MET A 210 -15.72 1.46 14.62
CA MET A 210 -14.85 2.42 13.94
C MET A 210 -15.50 2.94 12.66
N LEU A 211 -16.02 2.05 11.80
CA LEU A 211 -16.68 2.44 10.55
C LEU A 211 -17.93 3.30 10.80
N TYR A 212 -18.74 2.94 11.79
CA TYR A 212 -19.91 3.73 12.18
C TYR A 212 -19.52 5.15 12.61
N ARG A 213 -18.52 5.30 13.50
CA ARG A 213 -18.03 6.61 13.94
C ARG A 213 -17.35 7.38 12.81
N ALA A 214 -16.64 6.70 11.90
CA ALA A 214 -15.99 7.32 10.76
C ALA A 214 -17.01 8.05 9.86
N VAL A 215 -18.18 7.46 9.61
CA VAL A 215 -19.28 8.10 8.84
C VAL A 215 -19.77 9.39 9.51
N ILE A 216 -19.89 9.39 10.84
CA ILE A 216 -20.27 10.60 11.61
C ILE A 216 -19.24 11.71 11.39
N LEU A 217 -17.95 11.36 11.43
CA LEU A 217 -16.82 12.29 11.26
C LEU A 217 -16.57 12.73 9.81
N VAL A 218 -17.27 12.17 8.80
CA VAL A 218 -17.15 12.67 7.42
C VAL A 218 -17.70 14.10 7.35
N VAL A 219 -16.86 15.01 6.88
CA VAL A 219 -17.21 16.43 6.69
C VAL A 219 -18.00 16.58 5.40
N ASP A 220 -18.97 17.49 5.41
CA ASP A 220 -19.80 17.82 4.26
C ASP A 220 -19.09 18.82 3.35
N ASP A 221 -18.09 18.33 2.61
CA ASP A 221 -17.27 19.11 1.70
C ASP A 221 -17.07 18.40 0.34
N ALA A 222 -16.26 18.97 -0.54
CA ALA A 222 -15.97 18.40 -1.85
C ALA A 222 -15.32 17.00 -1.79
N ASN A 223 -14.71 16.62 -0.65
CA ASN A 223 -14.06 15.33 -0.45
C ASN A 223 -14.97 14.30 0.25
N MET A 224 -16.21 14.68 0.59
CA MET A 224 -17.18 13.81 1.28
C MET A 224 -17.29 12.43 0.61
N GLN A 225 -17.46 12.39 -0.72
CA GLN A 225 -17.60 11.13 -1.46
C GLN A 225 -16.35 10.27 -1.38
N THR A 226 -15.14 10.86 -1.47
CA THR A 226 -13.87 10.13 -1.29
C THR A 226 -13.80 9.41 0.06
N HIS A 227 -14.27 10.07 1.13
CA HIS A 227 -14.33 9.45 2.46
C HIS A 227 -15.40 8.37 2.57
N MET A 228 -16.57 8.60 1.98
CA MET A 228 -17.66 7.62 1.96
C MET A 228 -17.28 6.36 1.18
N ASP A 229 -16.65 6.52 0.01
CA ASP A 229 -16.10 5.44 -0.80
C ASP A 229 -15.02 4.66 -0.05
N ALA A 230 -14.13 5.35 0.68
CA ALA A 230 -13.14 4.67 1.49
C ALA A 230 -13.77 3.78 2.59
N ILE A 231 -14.85 4.24 3.23
CA ILE A 231 -15.59 3.45 4.23
C ILE A 231 -16.31 2.28 3.55
N GLN A 232 -16.95 2.50 2.40
CA GLN A 232 -17.59 1.45 1.60
C GLN A 232 -16.60 0.37 1.16
N CYS A 233 -15.40 0.77 0.73
CA CYS A 233 -14.33 -0.13 0.34
C CYS A 233 -13.88 -0.98 1.53
N THR A 234 -13.71 -0.40 2.72
CA THR A 234 -13.37 -1.18 3.94
C THR A 234 -14.48 -2.18 4.29
N MET A 235 -15.75 -1.77 4.23
CA MET A 235 -16.89 -2.68 4.44
C MET A 235 -16.91 -3.83 3.41
N SER A 236 -16.63 -3.52 2.14
CA SER A 236 -16.61 -4.49 1.04
C SER A 236 -15.45 -5.47 1.17
N LEU A 237 -14.25 -5.00 1.52
CA LEU A 237 -13.10 -5.86 1.79
C LEU A 237 -13.34 -6.77 3.00
N LEU A 238 -13.95 -6.27 4.08
CA LEU A 238 -14.35 -7.13 5.20
C LEU A 238 -15.35 -8.22 4.77
N CYS A 239 -16.28 -7.88 3.87
CA CYS A 239 -17.23 -8.85 3.32
C CYS A 239 -16.57 -9.89 2.41
N ILE A 240 -15.57 -9.52 1.61
CA ILE A 240 -14.94 -10.38 0.61
C ILE A 240 -13.82 -11.24 1.24
N GLU A 241 -12.96 -10.64 2.05
CA GLU A 241 -11.75 -11.28 2.58
C GLU A 241 -12.03 -12.11 3.84
N VAL A 242 -12.97 -11.65 4.66
CA VAL A 242 -13.33 -12.29 5.94
C VAL A 242 -14.83 -12.48 6.12
N GLY A 243 -15.56 -12.63 5.02
CA GLY A 243 -17.00 -12.89 5.00
C GLY A 243 -17.40 -14.30 5.46
N PHE A 244 -17.31 -14.56 6.76
CA PHE A 244 -18.00 -15.69 7.39
C PHE A 244 -19.20 -15.20 8.22
N ASP A 245 -20.07 -16.13 8.61
CA ASP A 245 -21.41 -15.85 9.13
C ASP A 245 -21.46 -14.76 10.20
N GLU A 246 -20.63 -14.85 11.25
CA GLU A 246 -20.65 -13.84 12.33
C GLU A 246 -20.19 -12.46 11.84
N THR A 247 -19.16 -12.38 11.01
CA THR A 247 -18.69 -11.11 10.43
C THR A 247 -19.74 -10.49 9.52
N LEU A 248 -20.39 -11.29 8.67
CA LEU A 248 -21.46 -10.81 7.80
C LEU A 248 -22.64 -10.27 8.61
N ILE A 249 -23.04 -10.95 9.69
CA ILE A 249 -24.11 -10.48 10.58
C ILE A 249 -23.74 -9.15 11.24
N GLU A 250 -22.50 -8.95 11.70
CA GLU A 250 -22.07 -7.67 12.26
C GLU A 250 -22.05 -6.54 11.21
N LEU A 251 -21.66 -6.85 9.97
CA LEU A 251 -21.72 -5.89 8.88
C LEU A 251 -23.16 -5.55 8.47
N PHE A 252 -24.10 -6.50 8.51
CA PHE A 252 -25.54 -6.20 8.36
C PHE A 252 -26.07 -5.31 9.48
N ARG A 253 -25.66 -5.55 10.74
CA ARG A 253 -26.00 -4.68 11.87
C ARG A 253 -25.46 -3.26 11.67
N LEU A 254 -24.22 -3.12 11.19
CA LEU A 254 -23.65 -1.84 10.81
C LEU A 254 -24.47 -1.17 9.71
N ALA A 255 -24.84 -1.90 8.65
CA ALA A 255 -25.64 -1.36 7.54
C ALA A 255 -27.00 -0.83 8.02
N PHE A 256 -27.68 -1.53 8.94
CA PHE A 256 -28.89 -1.01 9.56
C PHE A 256 -28.64 0.21 10.44
N ALA A 257 -27.55 0.22 11.22
CA ALA A 257 -27.18 1.36 12.04
C ALA A 257 -26.91 2.61 11.18
N LEU A 258 -26.23 2.45 10.04
CA LEU A 258 -25.98 3.53 9.08
C LEU A 258 -27.27 4.01 8.41
N GLN A 259 -28.20 3.11 8.07
CA GLN A 259 -29.52 3.48 7.57
C GLN A 259 -30.29 4.31 8.60
N SER A 260 -30.29 3.90 9.87
CA SER A 260 -30.93 4.67 10.95
C SER A 260 -30.24 6.02 11.18
N LEU A 261 -28.91 6.06 11.09
CA LEU A 261 -28.13 7.29 11.22
C LEU A 261 -28.45 8.31 10.10
N ALA A 262 -28.75 7.86 8.89
CA ALA A 262 -29.16 8.73 7.78
C ALA A 262 -30.56 9.37 7.99
N LEU A 263 -31.39 8.75 8.84
CA LEU A 263 -32.74 9.22 9.18
C LEU A 263 -32.77 10.03 10.50
N ASP A 264 -31.70 9.97 11.29
CA ASP A 264 -31.65 10.59 12.60
C ASP A 264 -31.56 12.12 12.50
N SER A 265 -32.64 12.80 12.89
CA SER A 265 -32.72 14.27 12.93
C SER A 265 -31.77 14.92 13.94
N LEU A 266 -31.21 14.15 14.90
CA LEU A 266 -30.22 14.67 15.85
C LEU A 266 -28.88 15.01 15.17
N HIS A 267 -28.57 14.33 14.06
CA HIS A 267 -27.40 14.61 13.25
C HIS A 267 -27.80 15.53 12.09
N ALA A 268 -27.31 16.77 12.09
CA ALA A 268 -27.60 17.75 11.06
C ALA A 268 -26.81 17.49 9.75
N PHE A 269 -27.04 16.34 9.11
CA PHE A 269 -26.44 15.99 7.83
C PHE A 269 -27.16 16.69 6.67
N THR A 270 -26.41 17.10 5.64
CA THR A 270 -27.05 17.55 4.40
C THR A 270 -27.74 16.38 3.69
N ASP A 271 -28.67 16.73 2.81
CA ASP A 271 -29.33 15.79 1.92
C ASP A 271 -28.32 14.97 1.09
N GLY A 272 -27.22 15.59 0.65
CA GLY A 272 -26.15 14.92 -0.09
C GLY A 272 -25.48 13.82 0.73
N LYS A 273 -25.16 14.10 2.00
CA LYS A 273 -24.58 13.09 2.91
C LYS A 273 -25.59 11.98 3.20
N ARG A 274 -26.87 12.30 3.45
CA ARG A 274 -27.93 11.31 3.70
C ARG A 274 -28.13 10.38 2.50
N ILE A 275 -28.14 10.92 1.29
CA ILE A 275 -28.17 10.16 0.03
C ILE A 275 -26.95 9.22 -0.05
N ALA A 276 -25.74 9.74 0.21
CA ALA A 276 -24.53 8.95 0.17
C ALA A 276 -24.56 7.77 1.16
N LEU A 277 -25.07 7.97 2.38
CA LEU A 277 -25.25 6.89 3.37
C LEU A 277 -26.24 5.81 2.88
N HIS A 278 -27.41 6.21 2.36
CA HIS A 278 -28.38 5.24 1.85
C HIS A 278 -27.86 4.44 0.64
N ASN A 279 -27.07 5.09 -0.22
CA ASN A 279 -26.43 4.45 -1.36
C ASN A 279 -25.30 3.50 -0.93
N LEU A 280 -24.49 3.88 0.07
CA LEU A 280 -23.48 3.02 0.69
C LEU A 280 -24.14 1.74 1.23
N VAL A 281 -25.22 1.88 2.01
CA VAL A 281 -25.98 0.74 2.53
C VAL A 281 -26.52 -0.14 1.40
N ALA A 282 -27.10 0.44 0.34
CA ALA A 282 -27.64 -0.33 -0.79
C ALA A 282 -26.56 -1.09 -1.56
N LYS A 283 -25.41 -0.46 -1.83
CA LYS A 283 -24.25 -1.10 -2.48
C LYS A 283 -23.74 -2.26 -1.64
N TYR A 284 -23.57 -2.07 -0.33
CA TYR A 284 -23.16 -3.14 0.58
C TYR A 284 -24.18 -4.29 0.62
N MET A 285 -25.48 -4.00 0.79
CA MET A 285 -26.53 -5.03 0.84
C MET A 285 -26.57 -5.86 -0.45
N ASN A 286 -26.42 -5.21 -1.60
CA ASN A 286 -26.35 -5.88 -2.89
C ASN A 286 -25.12 -6.80 -3.01
N LEU A 287 -23.94 -6.28 -2.66
CA LEU A 287 -22.70 -7.06 -2.65
C LEU A 287 -22.83 -8.30 -1.75
N ALA A 288 -23.25 -8.12 -0.51
CA ALA A 288 -23.39 -9.21 0.46
C ALA A 288 -24.44 -10.25 0.02
N ALA A 289 -25.60 -9.81 -0.49
CA ALA A 289 -26.66 -10.72 -0.93
C ALA A 289 -26.21 -11.66 -2.06
N GLN A 290 -25.49 -11.11 -3.04
CA GLN A 290 -25.00 -11.87 -4.18
C GLN A 290 -23.83 -12.78 -3.82
N LEU A 291 -22.87 -12.30 -3.00
CA LEU A 291 -21.75 -13.13 -2.51
C LEU A 291 -22.22 -14.29 -1.63
N MET A 292 -23.31 -14.11 -0.88
CA MET A 292 -23.93 -15.18 -0.10
C MET A 292 -24.76 -16.16 -0.95
N ALA A 293 -24.97 -15.87 -2.23
CA ALA A 293 -25.86 -16.59 -3.12
C ALA A 293 -27.26 -16.80 -2.50
N ASN A 294 -27.81 -15.76 -1.86
CA ASN A 294 -29.14 -15.80 -1.23
C ASN A 294 -30.19 -15.12 -2.13
N PRO A 295 -31.03 -15.88 -2.86
CA PRO A 295 -31.95 -15.30 -3.85
C PRO A 295 -33.04 -14.44 -3.21
N SER A 296 -33.55 -14.80 -2.03
CA SER A 296 -34.59 -14.03 -1.36
C SER A 296 -34.07 -12.68 -0.89
N LEU A 297 -32.83 -12.64 -0.39
CA LEU A 297 -32.17 -11.39 -0.03
C LEU A 297 -31.88 -10.54 -1.27
N CYS A 298 -31.40 -11.15 -2.37
CA CYS A 298 -31.20 -10.42 -3.64
C CYS A 298 -32.50 -9.79 -4.14
N GLN A 299 -33.61 -10.52 -4.08
CA GLN A 299 -34.93 -10.01 -4.47
C GLN A 299 -35.36 -8.83 -3.58
N HIS A 300 -35.20 -8.93 -2.26
CA HIS A 300 -35.50 -7.83 -1.35
C HIS A 300 -34.66 -6.58 -1.67
N VAL A 301 -33.36 -6.76 -1.94
CA VAL A 301 -32.49 -5.64 -2.31
C VAL A 301 -32.94 -4.97 -3.61
N GLN A 302 -33.24 -5.77 -4.64
CA GLN A 302 -33.74 -5.26 -5.92
C GLN A 302 -35.07 -4.52 -5.77
N GLN A 303 -35.98 -5.00 -4.92
CA GLN A 303 -37.26 -4.32 -4.63
C GLN A 303 -37.05 -2.94 -4.01
N VAL A 304 -36.18 -2.83 -3.00
CA VAL A 304 -35.89 -1.55 -2.34
C VAL A 304 -35.23 -0.57 -3.33
N VAL A 305 -34.27 -1.04 -4.12
CA VAL A 305 -33.59 -0.21 -5.12
C VAL A 305 -34.53 0.23 -6.24
N ALA A 306 -35.40 -0.66 -6.73
CA ALA A 306 -36.41 -0.31 -7.73
C ALA A 306 -37.44 0.69 -7.18
N CYS A 307 -37.86 0.55 -5.93
CA CYS A 307 -38.77 1.51 -5.28
C CYS A 307 -38.13 2.91 -5.19
N ARG A 308 -36.85 2.98 -4.78
CA ARG A 308 -36.06 4.23 -4.75
C ARG A 308 -35.89 4.83 -6.14
N ALA A 309 -35.67 4.02 -7.17
CA ALA A 309 -35.54 4.50 -8.54
C ALA A 309 -36.84 5.11 -9.08
N GLN A 310 -37.99 4.50 -8.77
CA GLN A 310 -39.29 4.93 -9.26
C GLN A 310 -39.87 6.13 -8.51
N LYS A 311 -39.82 6.11 -7.17
CA LYS A 311 -40.53 7.08 -6.32
C LYS A 311 -39.59 7.88 -5.41
N GLY A 312 -38.32 7.50 -5.29
CA GLY A 312 -37.38 8.14 -4.37
C GLY A 312 -36.77 9.44 -4.89
N PRO A 313 -36.06 10.17 -4.01
CA PRO A 313 -35.22 11.30 -4.38
C PRO A 313 -34.26 10.94 -5.54
N PRO A 314 -33.98 11.85 -6.48
CA PRO A 314 -33.10 11.57 -7.63
C PRO A 314 -31.75 10.94 -7.27
N GLY A 315 -31.11 11.39 -6.20
CA GLY A 315 -29.82 10.84 -5.77
C GLY A 315 -29.86 9.41 -5.22
N LEU A 316 -31.04 8.84 -4.92
CA LEU A 316 -31.19 7.44 -4.51
C LEU A 316 -31.43 6.47 -5.67
N ASN A 317 -31.56 6.98 -6.90
CA ASN A 317 -31.72 6.14 -8.06
C ASN A 317 -30.35 5.58 -8.50
N LEU A 318 -30.09 4.33 -8.12
CA LEU A 318 -28.87 3.60 -8.45
C LEU A 318 -28.96 2.82 -9.78
N LEU A 319 -30.08 2.91 -10.50
CA LEU A 319 -30.36 2.16 -11.73
C LEU A 319 -30.21 3.01 -13.00
N LEU A 320 -29.93 4.32 -12.87
CA LEU A 320 -29.67 5.20 -14.00
C LEU A 320 -28.18 5.29 -14.26
N ASP A 321 -27.78 5.18 -15.53
CA ASP A 321 -26.47 5.61 -15.99
C ASP A 321 -26.42 7.16 -15.93
N GLU A 322 -25.26 7.71 -15.56
CA GLU A 322 -25.05 9.17 -15.37
C GLU A 322 -25.41 10.03 -16.61
N GLU A 323 -25.65 9.41 -17.76
CA GLU A 323 -25.91 10.06 -19.05
C GLU A 323 -27.41 10.31 -19.36
N GLU A 324 -28.37 9.71 -18.65
CA GLU A 324 -29.81 9.82 -18.98
C GLU A 324 -30.60 10.85 -18.15
N GLN A 325 -30.00 12.00 -17.82
CA GLN A 325 -30.71 13.05 -17.06
C GLN A 325 -31.84 13.78 -17.82
N VAL A 326 -32.16 13.43 -19.06
CA VAL A 326 -33.27 14.07 -19.80
C VAL A 326 -33.96 13.11 -20.77
N GLN A 327 -34.98 12.38 -20.31
CA GLN A 327 -36.03 11.89 -21.23
C GLN A 327 -37.13 12.95 -21.32
N VAL A 328 -36.98 13.90 -22.26
CA VAL A 328 -38.13 14.64 -22.79
C VAL A 328 -38.75 13.74 -23.86
N VAL A 329 -39.82 13.03 -23.48
CA VAL A 329 -40.67 12.29 -24.42
C VAL A 329 -42.06 12.91 -24.39
N GLY A 330 -42.37 13.72 -25.40
CA GLY A 330 -43.73 14.22 -25.67
C GLY A 330 -44.23 15.32 -24.73
N ASP A 331 -45.19 16.11 -25.22
CA ASP A 331 -45.79 17.31 -24.60
C ASP A 331 -46.55 17.09 -23.27
N THR A 332 -46.31 15.97 -22.58
CA THR A 332 -46.88 15.66 -21.26
C THR A 332 -45.75 15.36 -20.29
N VAL A 333 -45.32 16.37 -19.54
CA VAL A 333 -44.47 16.19 -18.36
C VAL A 333 -45.31 15.49 -17.28
N GLU A 334 -45.29 14.16 -17.25
CA GLU A 334 -45.71 13.43 -16.06
C GLU A 334 -44.66 13.71 -14.97
N VAL A 335 -44.94 14.71 -14.14
CA VAL A 335 -44.17 14.94 -12.92
C VAL A 335 -44.41 13.74 -12.02
N VAL A 336 -43.52 12.75 -12.09
CA VAL A 336 -43.53 11.64 -11.14
C VAL A 336 -43.35 12.25 -9.75
N GLU A 337 -44.38 12.14 -8.91
CA GLU A 337 -44.38 12.66 -7.54
C GLU A 337 -43.33 11.86 -6.75
N ARG A 338 -42.16 12.47 -6.54
CA ARG A 338 -41.05 11.86 -5.80
C ARG A 338 -41.18 12.18 -4.32
N VAL A 339 -40.86 11.19 -3.50
CA VAL A 339 -40.84 11.28 -2.05
C VAL A 339 -39.64 12.11 -1.60
N ASP A 340 -39.87 13.03 -0.66
CA ASP A 340 -38.81 13.81 -0.02
C ASP A 340 -37.94 12.93 0.89
N LEU A 341 -36.67 13.30 1.05
CA LEU A 341 -35.72 12.60 1.95
C LEU A 341 -36.23 12.46 3.40
N ASN A 342 -37.04 13.41 3.87
CA ASN A 342 -37.61 13.40 5.22
C ASN A 342 -38.77 12.41 5.37
N ALA A 343 -39.45 12.06 4.28
CA ALA A 343 -40.60 11.15 4.27
C ALA A 343 -40.20 9.70 3.90
N LEU A 344 -38.89 9.40 3.78
CA LEU A 344 -38.41 8.06 3.45
C LEU A 344 -38.84 6.99 4.45
N ALA A 345 -38.94 7.34 5.73
CA ALA A 345 -39.37 6.41 6.78
C ALA A 345 -40.89 6.15 6.76
N GLU A 346 -41.66 7.04 6.12
CA GLU A 346 -43.13 6.97 6.05
C GLU A 346 -43.60 6.20 4.80
N THR A 347 -42.70 5.98 3.83
CA THR A 347 -43.01 5.30 2.57
C THR A 347 -42.52 3.86 2.58
N ASP A 348 -43.44 2.91 2.45
CA ASP A 348 -43.13 1.49 2.38
C ASP A 348 -42.18 1.13 1.22
N GLY A 349 -41.23 0.25 1.50
CA GLY A 349 -40.29 -0.29 0.51
C GLY A 349 -39.10 0.62 0.17
N MET A 350 -38.95 1.80 0.79
CA MET A 350 -37.79 2.68 0.59
C MET A 350 -36.58 2.33 1.44
N LEU A 351 -36.80 1.58 2.53
CA LEU A 351 -35.78 1.19 3.50
C LEU A 351 -35.63 -0.33 3.53
N PHE A 352 -34.44 -0.80 3.87
CA PHE A 352 -34.23 -2.21 4.14
C PHE A 352 -34.89 -2.56 5.48
N ASP A 353 -35.81 -3.51 5.48
CA ASP A 353 -36.49 -3.96 6.69
C ASP A 353 -35.64 -5.01 7.42
N ARG A 354 -35.48 -4.83 8.73
CA ARG A 354 -34.63 -5.72 9.53
C ARG A 354 -35.22 -7.11 9.65
N ASN A 355 -36.54 -7.25 9.73
CA ASN A 355 -37.21 -8.53 9.87
C ASN A 355 -37.18 -9.29 8.55
N ASP A 356 -37.44 -8.63 7.42
CA ASP A 356 -37.36 -9.24 6.09
C ASP A 356 -35.96 -9.80 5.81
N VAL A 357 -34.92 -9.02 6.11
CA VAL A 357 -33.52 -9.47 5.99
C VAL A 357 -33.23 -10.59 6.98
N ALA A 358 -33.69 -10.50 8.23
CA ALA A 358 -33.53 -11.56 9.22
C ALA A 358 -34.15 -12.88 8.75
N ASP A 359 -35.33 -12.83 8.15
CA ASP A 359 -36.03 -14.01 7.66
C ASP A 359 -35.35 -14.60 6.41
N CYS A 360 -34.85 -13.76 5.51
CA CYS A 360 -34.00 -14.20 4.39
C CYS A 360 -32.73 -14.90 4.88
N LEU A 361 -32.10 -14.39 5.94
CA LEU A 361 -30.87 -14.96 6.51
C LEU A 361 -31.15 -16.25 7.30
N LYS A 362 -32.25 -16.33 8.06
CA LYS A 362 -32.71 -17.56 8.71
C LYS A 362 -33.01 -18.66 7.69
N ALA A 363 -33.66 -18.31 6.57
CA ALA A 363 -33.95 -19.25 5.50
C ALA A 363 -32.67 -19.82 4.86
N ALA A 364 -31.57 -19.05 4.86
CA ALA A 364 -30.24 -19.48 4.46
C ALA A 364 -29.45 -20.19 5.57
N GLY A 365 -30.08 -20.49 6.72
CA GLY A 365 -29.47 -21.22 7.84
C GLY A 365 -28.49 -20.40 8.69
N LYS A 366 -28.54 -19.06 8.64
CA LYS A 366 -27.68 -18.17 9.43
C LYS A 366 -28.28 -17.89 10.81
N ASP A 367 -27.43 -17.76 11.82
CA ASP A 367 -27.84 -17.27 13.13
C ASP A 367 -28.00 -15.76 13.12
N VAL A 368 -29.23 -15.29 13.34
CA VAL A 368 -29.59 -13.87 13.33
C VAL A 368 -29.87 -13.31 14.73
N ALA A 369 -29.58 -14.05 15.80
CA ALA A 369 -29.86 -13.62 17.17
C ALA A 369 -29.24 -12.25 17.52
N ARG A 370 -28.09 -11.93 16.93
CA ARG A 370 -27.42 -10.64 17.09
C ARG A 370 -28.02 -9.53 16.24
N LEU A 371 -28.68 -9.83 15.12
CA LEU A 371 -29.23 -8.84 14.20
C LEU A 371 -30.29 -7.94 14.85
N SER A 372 -31.06 -8.51 15.79
CA SER A 372 -32.05 -7.78 16.59
C SER A 372 -31.44 -6.95 17.73
N GLN A 373 -30.16 -7.16 18.08
CA GLN A 373 -29.51 -6.40 19.15
C GLN A 373 -29.16 -4.98 18.66
N PRO A 374 -29.45 -3.94 19.46
CA PRO A 374 -29.05 -2.57 19.14
C PRO A 374 -27.56 -2.49 18.81
N PHE A 375 -27.21 -1.66 17.84
CA PHE A 375 -25.81 -1.34 17.57
C PHE A 375 -25.33 -0.39 18.68
N THR A 376 -24.65 -0.93 19.68
CA THR A 376 -24.24 -0.15 20.87
C THR A 376 -22.99 0.67 20.56
N ILE A 377 -23.15 1.99 20.58
CA ILE A 377 -22.04 2.96 20.61
C ILE A 377 -21.48 2.99 22.04
N SER A 378 -20.84 1.92 22.50
CA SER A 378 -20.18 1.93 23.80
C SER A 378 -18.70 2.19 23.61
N SER A 379 -18.22 3.33 24.12
CA SER A 379 -16.81 3.53 24.37
C SER A 379 -16.32 2.39 25.25
N SER A 380 -15.40 1.59 24.72
CA SER A 380 -14.69 0.51 25.42
C SER A 380 -14.38 0.91 26.87
N LYS A 381 -15.19 0.43 27.82
CA LYS A 381 -14.68 0.15 29.15
C LYS A 381 -13.82 -1.09 28.97
N SER A 382 -12.50 -0.90 29.03
CA SER A 382 -11.56 -1.94 29.40
C SER A 382 -12.20 -2.80 30.50
N ALA A 383 -12.21 -4.11 30.29
CA ALA A 383 -12.66 -5.08 31.28
C ALA A 383 -11.99 -4.75 32.63
N GLU A 384 -12.78 -4.23 33.57
CA GLU A 384 -12.41 -4.25 34.98
C GLU A 384 -12.36 -5.73 35.36
N GLU A 385 -11.15 -6.20 35.62
CA GLU A 385 -10.88 -7.47 36.25
C GLU A 385 -11.80 -7.61 37.48
N ALA A 386 -12.70 -8.58 37.41
CA ALA A 386 -13.41 -9.04 38.58
C ALA A 386 -12.37 -9.60 39.55
N ASN A 387 -12.09 -8.82 40.58
CA ASN A 387 -11.22 -9.16 41.69
C ASN A 387 -11.92 -10.24 42.54
N ASP A 388 -11.76 -11.50 42.16
CA ASP A 388 -12.08 -12.64 43.03
C ASP A 388 -10.86 -12.92 43.92
N GLU A 389 -11.00 -12.53 45.19
CA GLU A 389 -10.09 -12.88 46.27
C GLU A 389 -10.05 -14.41 46.42
N ALA A 390 -8.93 -15.02 46.03
CA ALA A 390 -8.63 -16.41 46.34
C ALA A 390 -7.64 -16.48 47.51
N ASP A 391 -8.18 -17.01 48.61
CA ASP A 391 -7.53 -17.38 49.85
C ASP A 391 -6.33 -18.32 49.63
N GLY A 392 -5.30 -18.16 50.45
CA GLY A 392 -4.00 -18.77 50.22
C GLY A 392 -3.94 -20.29 50.46
N ARG A 393 -3.05 -20.96 49.73
CA ARG A 393 -2.23 -22.06 50.26
C ARG A 393 -1.05 -22.38 49.34
N THR A 394 0.13 -22.25 49.93
CA THR A 394 1.44 -22.67 49.45
C THR A 394 1.55 -24.19 49.40
N SER A 395 2.15 -24.75 48.34
CA SER A 395 3.21 -25.78 48.38
C SER A 395 3.70 -26.18 46.97
N PRO A 396 4.93 -26.71 46.83
CA PRO A 396 5.77 -26.48 45.65
C PRO A 396 6.15 -27.75 44.85
N LEU A 397 6.78 -27.50 43.68
CA LEU A 397 7.60 -28.39 42.81
C LEU A 397 6.86 -29.15 41.68
N PRO A 398 7.55 -29.55 40.57
CA PRO A 398 8.98 -29.40 40.25
C PRO A 398 9.28 -28.70 38.90
N MET A 399 10.43 -28.02 38.89
CA MET A 399 11.16 -27.67 37.67
C MET A 399 11.53 -28.95 36.90
N ALA A 400 11.02 -29.09 35.68
CA ALA A 400 11.55 -30.00 34.69
C ALA A 400 12.51 -29.21 33.80
N GLY A 401 13.80 -29.56 33.88
CA GLY A 401 14.83 -29.03 33.03
C GLY A 401 14.54 -29.37 31.56
N ILE A 402 14.77 -28.38 30.71
CA ILE A 402 14.93 -28.60 29.28
C ILE A 402 16.40 -28.36 29.01
N ASP A 403 17.03 -29.44 28.56
CA ASP A 403 18.45 -29.54 28.27
C ASP A 403 18.92 -28.47 27.29
N ASP A 404 20.03 -27.87 27.68
CA ASP A 404 20.95 -27.10 26.88
C ASP A 404 21.54 -28.01 25.79
N VAL A 405 21.06 -27.86 24.55
CA VAL A 405 21.73 -28.40 23.37
C VAL A 405 22.29 -27.22 22.59
N SER A 406 23.46 -26.76 23.03
CA SER A 406 24.35 -25.91 22.25
C SER A 406 24.93 -26.73 21.09
N VAL A 407 24.37 -26.55 19.89
CA VAL A 407 25.02 -27.00 18.66
C VAL A 407 25.94 -25.88 18.19
N ASP A 408 27.20 -25.97 18.59
CA ASP A 408 28.31 -25.21 18.03
C ASP A 408 28.50 -25.62 16.56
N LEU A 409 28.11 -24.72 15.65
CA LEU A 409 28.44 -24.77 14.22
C LEU A 409 29.41 -23.62 13.90
N SER A 410 30.58 -23.67 14.51
CA SER A 410 31.75 -22.94 14.03
C SER A 410 32.24 -23.53 12.70
N VAL A 411 31.66 -23.06 11.59
CA VAL A 411 32.26 -23.24 10.27
C VAL A 411 33.27 -22.12 10.06
N ASP A 412 34.54 -22.46 10.17
CA ASP A 412 35.68 -21.61 9.84
C ASP A 412 35.68 -21.31 8.33
N TRP A 413 35.35 -20.06 7.97
CA TRP A 413 35.37 -19.55 6.60
C TRP A 413 36.65 -18.78 6.29
N SER A 414 37.81 -19.35 6.63
CA SER A 414 39.09 -18.84 6.16
C SER A 414 39.33 -19.26 4.69
N PRO A 415 39.35 -18.35 3.70
CA PRO A 415 39.64 -18.73 2.31
C PRO A 415 41.15 -19.00 2.16
N PRO A 416 41.58 -19.99 1.35
CA PRO A 416 43.00 -20.13 1.03
C PRO A 416 43.46 -18.91 0.21
N GLY A 417 44.58 -18.34 0.62
CA GLY A 417 45.15 -17.15 0.00
C GLY A 417 45.42 -17.34 -1.49
N SER A 418 44.70 -16.58 -2.33
CA SER A 418 44.99 -16.45 -3.75
C SER A 418 45.36 -15.00 -4.06
N THR A 419 46.66 -14.76 -4.16
CA THR A 419 47.25 -13.64 -4.86
C THR A 419 46.83 -13.67 -6.33
N ARG A 420 46.07 -12.67 -6.81
CA ARG A 420 46.19 -12.11 -8.18
C ARG A 420 45.23 -10.94 -8.42
N GLN A 421 45.83 -9.76 -8.47
CA GLN A 421 45.57 -8.58 -9.30
C GLN A 421 44.19 -8.42 -9.96
N SER A 422 43.54 -7.32 -9.55
CA SER A 422 42.48 -6.59 -10.24
C SER A 422 42.65 -6.55 -11.76
N ARG A 423 41.69 -7.12 -12.49
CA ARG A 423 41.55 -6.92 -13.94
C ARG A 423 40.59 -5.76 -14.19
N ARG A 424 41.14 -4.68 -14.74
CA ARG A 424 40.42 -3.57 -15.38
C ARG A 424 39.42 -4.09 -16.41
N ASN A 425 38.21 -3.56 -16.39
CA ASN A 425 37.19 -3.71 -17.43
C ASN A 425 37.76 -3.29 -18.80
N THR A 426 37.76 -4.21 -19.76
CA THR A 426 38.06 -3.94 -21.17
C THR A 426 36.75 -3.99 -21.95
N VAL A 427 36.40 -2.86 -22.58
CA VAL A 427 35.24 -2.68 -23.46
C VAL A 427 35.64 -3.13 -24.87
N PHE A 428 34.87 -4.02 -25.49
CA PHE A 428 35.09 -4.42 -26.87
C PHE A 428 34.38 -3.44 -27.82
N SER A 429 35.15 -2.75 -28.68
CA SER A 429 34.61 -2.02 -29.84
C SER A 429 34.66 -2.94 -31.06
N LEU A 430 33.51 -3.31 -31.60
CA LEU A 430 33.38 -4.08 -32.85
C LEU A 430 33.51 -3.13 -34.04
N SER A 431 34.73 -2.80 -34.42
CA SER A 431 35.01 -2.15 -35.70
C SER A 431 36.43 -2.46 -36.15
N ASN A 432 36.65 -3.69 -36.63
CA ASN A 432 37.85 -3.96 -37.41
C ASN A 432 37.57 -4.94 -38.57
N SER A 433 38.16 -4.62 -39.72
CA SER A 433 37.72 -4.98 -41.08
C SER A 433 38.12 -6.38 -41.58
N ASN A 434 38.68 -7.24 -40.73
CA ASN A 434 39.22 -8.54 -41.13
C ASN A 434 38.48 -9.77 -40.60
N MET A 435 37.28 -9.62 -40.02
CA MET A 435 36.43 -10.77 -39.74
C MET A 435 35.64 -11.18 -41.00
N LYS A 436 35.65 -12.47 -41.34
CA LYS A 436 34.61 -13.04 -42.22
C LYS A 436 33.33 -13.18 -41.39
N VAL A 437 32.50 -12.16 -41.50
CA VAL A 437 31.22 -12.02 -40.81
C VAL A 437 30.10 -12.50 -41.75
N ASN A 438 29.06 -13.15 -41.23
CA ASN A 438 27.84 -13.36 -42.02
C ASN A 438 27.11 -12.02 -42.24
N GLY A 439 26.10 -12.01 -43.11
CA GLY A 439 25.28 -10.82 -43.43
C GLY A 439 24.57 -10.15 -42.24
N THR A 440 24.74 -10.65 -41.02
CA THR A 440 24.15 -10.14 -39.76
C THR A 440 25.18 -9.64 -38.74
N GLY A 441 26.48 -9.53 -39.09
CA GLY A 441 27.44 -8.95 -38.14
C GLY A 441 28.08 -9.94 -37.15
N LEU A 442 27.81 -11.25 -37.25
CA LEU A 442 28.27 -12.26 -36.29
C LEU A 442 29.42 -13.15 -36.81
N PRO A 443 30.32 -13.63 -35.91
CA PRO A 443 31.38 -14.58 -36.27
C PRO A 443 30.83 -15.90 -36.79
N MET A 444 31.33 -16.36 -37.94
CA MET A 444 30.85 -17.58 -38.62
C MET A 444 31.02 -18.89 -37.84
N THR A 445 31.93 -18.96 -36.86
CA THR A 445 32.17 -20.19 -36.06
C THR A 445 32.65 -19.87 -34.64
N VAL A 446 32.31 -20.76 -33.69
CA VAL A 446 32.77 -20.72 -32.28
C VAL A 446 34.30 -20.76 -32.18
N THR A 447 34.95 -21.46 -33.12
CA THR A 447 36.42 -21.55 -33.23
C THR A 447 37.06 -20.20 -33.56
N ALA A 448 36.44 -19.39 -34.44
CA ALA A 448 36.91 -18.04 -34.76
C ALA A 448 36.76 -17.08 -33.56
N LEU A 449 35.67 -17.21 -32.81
CA LEU A 449 35.41 -16.46 -31.58
C LEU A 449 36.45 -16.78 -30.49
N ARG A 450 36.84 -18.05 -30.38
CA ARG A 450 37.87 -18.52 -29.44
C ARG A 450 39.27 -18.03 -29.84
N GLN A 451 39.57 -17.88 -31.13
CA GLN A 451 40.82 -17.28 -31.60
C GLN A 451 40.87 -15.78 -31.32
N TYR A 452 39.77 -15.05 -31.55
CA TYR A 452 39.68 -13.62 -31.26
C TYR A 452 39.78 -13.31 -29.76
N ALA A 453 39.10 -14.08 -28.90
CA ALA A 453 39.17 -13.88 -27.46
C ALA A 453 40.57 -14.14 -26.86
N ASN A 454 41.42 -14.88 -27.57
CA ASN A 454 42.77 -15.23 -27.14
C ASN A 454 43.88 -14.50 -27.93
N SER A 455 43.53 -13.64 -28.90
CA SER A 455 44.53 -12.82 -29.58
C SER A 455 44.96 -11.67 -28.67
N PRO A 456 46.27 -11.43 -28.47
CA PRO A 456 46.73 -10.28 -27.71
C PRO A 456 46.22 -8.98 -28.35
N PRO A 457 45.88 -7.96 -27.56
CA PRO A 457 45.42 -6.68 -28.09
C PRO A 457 46.47 -6.11 -29.04
N ASP A 458 46.03 -5.63 -30.20
CA ASP A 458 46.92 -5.00 -31.18
C ASP A 458 47.34 -3.62 -30.64
N ILE A 459 48.47 -3.61 -29.96
CA ILE A 459 49.07 -2.42 -29.34
C ILE A 459 49.23 -1.30 -30.37
N VAL A 460 49.43 -1.62 -31.65
CA VAL A 460 49.60 -0.63 -32.73
C VAL A 460 48.27 0.01 -33.11
N GLU A 461 47.17 -0.75 -33.08
CA GLU A 461 45.83 -0.20 -33.29
C GLU A 461 45.38 0.67 -32.12
N GLU A 462 45.68 0.24 -30.89
CA GLU A 462 45.36 0.99 -29.67
C GLU A 462 46.15 2.31 -29.61
N GLU A 463 47.45 2.28 -29.93
CA GLU A 463 48.29 3.48 -30.02
C GLU A 463 47.83 4.42 -31.14
N ARG A 464 47.33 3.89 -32.27
CA ARG A 464 46.73 4.70 -33.34
C ARG A 464 45.44 5.36 -32.88
N LYS A 465 44.57 4.65 -32.17
CA LYS A 465 43.32 5.20 -31.60
C LYS A 465 43.59 6.26 -30.55
N GLU A 466 44.59 6.04 -29.69
CA GLU A 466 45.01 7.00 -28.68
C GLU A 466 45.60 8.26 -29.34
N LYS A 467 46.42 8.12 -30.38
CA LYS A 467 46.92 9.26 -31.16
C LYS A 467 45.80 10.04 -31.85
N ALA A 468 44.83 9.36 -32.47
CA ALA A 468 43.68 10.00 -33.09
C ALA A 468 42.79 10.73 -32.08
N HIS A 469 42.57 10.14 -30.90
CA HIS A 469 41.82 10.79 -29.82
C HIS A 469 42.56 12.01 -29.26
N THR A 470 43.88 11.89 -29.07
CA THR A 470 44.72 13.01 -28.62
C THR A 470 44.73 14.14 -29.63
N GLU A 471 44.79 13.82 -30.93
CA GLU A 471 44.71 14.78 -32.02
C GLU A 471 43.33 15.46 -32.07
N GLN A 472 42.24 14.72 -31.85
CA GLN A 472 40.90 15.28 -31.76
C GLN A 472 40.76 16.24 -30.58
N VAL A 473 41.30 15.89 -29.41
CA VAL A 473 41.30 16.73 -28.20
C VAL A 473 42.14 17.99 -28.42
N LEU A 474 43.33 17.86 -28.99
CA LEU A 474 44.20 19.00 -29.31
C LEU A 474 43.58 19.91 -30.36
N THR A 475 42.91 19.34 -31.36
CA THR A 475 42.21 20.11 -32.39
C THR A 475 41.04 20.87 -31.78
N SER A 476 40.27 20.23 -30.90
CA SER A 476 39.18 20.87 -30.17
C SER A 476 39.68 22.04 -29.32
N LEU A 477 40.77 21.85 -28.57
CA LEU A 477 41.41 22.89 -27.73
C LEU A 477 42.01 24.05 -28.54
N ARG A 478 42.41 23.81 -29.79
CA ARG A 478 43.03 24.84 -30.65
C ARG A 478 42.04 25.59 -31.54
N THR A 479 40.86 25.03 -31.79
CA THR A 479 39.92 25.58 -32.79
C THR A 479 38.70 26.24 -32.16
N ARG A 480 38.35 25.90 -30.91
CA ARG A 480 37.25 26.53 -30.17
C ARG A 480 37.74 27.53 -29.14
N ALA A 481 36.92 28.55 -28.88
CA ALA A 481 37.13 29.48 -27.79
C ALA A 481 37.03 28.77 -26.44
N PHE A 482 37.87 29.18 -25.49
CA PHE A 482 37.93 28.60 -24.15
C PHE A 482 36.60 28.72 -23.41
N GLU A 483 35.87 29.83 -23.61
CA GLU A 483 34.57 30.10 -22.99
C GLU A 483 33.50 29.09 -23.44
N ASP A 484 33.40 28.80 -24.74
CA ASP A 484 32.46 27.79 -25.26
C ASP A 484 32.76 26.38 -24.72
N GLN A 485 34.04 26.04 -24.53
CA GLN A 485 34.44 24.76 -23.94
C GLN A 485 34.19 24.70 -22.44
N ALA A 486 34.40 25.81 -21.74
CA ALA A 486 34.10 25.94 -20.32
C ALA A 486 32.58 25.85 -20.08
N ASP A 487 31.77 26.49 -20.93
CA ASP A 487 30.32 26.44 -20.87
C ASP A 487 29.77 25.05 -21.22
N GLU A 488 30.32 24.37 -22.23
CA GLU A 488 29.95 22.98 -22.55
C GLU A 488 30.42 22.00 -21.46
N SER A 489 31.55 22.28 -20.80
CA SER A 489 32.05 21.49 -19.68
C SER A 489 31.25 21.75 -18.39
N CYS A 490 30.82 22.98 -18.13
CA CYS A 490 29.91 23.36 -17.05
C CYS A 490 28.50 22.81 -17.27
N ALA A 491 28.00 22.82 -18.51
CA ALA A 491 26.74 22.18 -18.88
C ALA A 491 26.81 20.64 -18.75
N ARG A 492 27.98 20.04 -18.95
CA ARG A 492 28.22 18.61 -18.69
C ARG A 492 28.41 18.29 -17.21
N HIS A 493 29.05 19.19 -16.47
CA HIS A 493 29.22 19.15 -15.02
C HIS A 493 28.18 20.06 -14.33
N GLU A 494 26.91 19.68 -14.42
CA GLU A 494 25.81 20.28 -13.65
C GLU A 494 26.09 20.10 -12.14
N GLN A 495 26.86 21.02 -11.55
CA GLN A 495 27.01 21.16 -10.11
C GLN A 495 25.65 21.54 -9.53
N GLY A 496 24.92 20.56 -8.99
CA GLY A 496 23.73 20.82 -8.18
C GLY A 496 22.75 19.65 -8.13
N ASP A 497 22.63 18.89 -9.20
CA ASP A 497 21.62 17.82 -9.26
C ASP A 497 22.25 16.43 -9.08
N LEU A 498 22.55 16.13 -7.81
CA LEU A 498 23.04 14.81 -7.40
C LEU A 498 22.06 13.71 -7.82
N SER A 499 20.75 13.98 -7.79
CA SER A 499 19.71 13.02 -8.18
C SER A 499 19.81 12.65 -9.66
N ARG A 500 19.96 13.63 -10.55
CA ARG A 500 20.12 13.41 -12.00
C ARG A 500 21.46 12.76 -12.36
N THR A 501 22.51 13.07 -11.61
CA THR A 501 23.83 12.44 -11.76
C THR A 501 23.77 10.97 -11.36
N VAL A 502 23.16 10.66 -10.22
CA VAL A 502 22.96 9.28 -9.73
C VAL A 502 22.05 8.51 -10.69
N SER A 503 20.96 9.12 -11.16
CA SER A 503 20.05 8.50 -12.14
C SER A 503 20.78 8.15 -13.45
N ARG A 504 21.64 9.05 -13.95
CA ARG A 504 22.50 8.76 -15.12
C ARG A 504 23.49 7.62 -14.85
N LEU A 505 24.12 7.59 -13.67
CA LEU A 505 25.06 6.52 -13.31
C LEU A 505 24.35 5.16 -13.18
N LEU A 506 23.16 5.14 -12.59
CA LEU A 506 22.33 3.95 -12.46
C LEU A 506 21.82 3.47 -13.82
N ALA A 507 21.36 4.37 -14.69
CA ALA A 507 20.96 4.04 -16.05
C ALA A 507 22.15 3.45 -16.83
N ARG A 508 23.33 4.06 -16.74
CA ARG A 508 24.55 3.56 -17.37
C ARG A 508 24.96 2.19 -16.82
N ASN A 509 24.78 1.96 -15.52
CA ASN A 509 25.04 0.66 -14.90
C ASN A 509 24.00 -0.39 -15.35
N ALA A 510 22.71 -0.07 -15.33
CA ALA A 510 21.64 -0.96 -15.80
C ALA A 510 21.80 -1.32 -17.29
N GLU A 511 22.22 -0.37 -18.12
CA GLU A 511 22.53 -0.59 -19.53
C GLU A 511 23.79 -1.45 -19.70
N SER A 512 24.83 -1.23 -18.88
CA SER A 512 26.03 -2.08 -18.84
C SER A 512 25.71 -3.51 -18.38
N VAL A 513 24.81 -3.67 -17.41
CA VAL A 513 24.35 -4.98 -16.90
C VAL A 513 23.46 -5.67 -17.93
N ARG A 514 22.55 -4.95 -18.61
CA ARG A 514 21.79 -5.49 -19.74
C ARG A 514 22.71 -5.97 -20.85
N MET A 515 23.67 -5.14 -21.26
CA MET A 515 24.66 -5.48 -22.29
C MET A 515 25.53 -6.68 -21.89
N ALA A 516 25.86 -6.82 -20.59
CA ALA A 516 26.58 -7.98 -20.06
C ALA A 516 25.72 -9.26 -19.97
N ASN A 517 24.39 -9.14 -19.99
CA ASN A 517 23.45 -10.26 -19.90
C ASN A 517 22.89 -10.72 -21.26
N ILE A 518 23.12 -9.97 -22.35
CA ILE A 518 22.78 -10.42 -23.70
C ILE A 518 23.64 -11.65 -24.05
N GLY A 519 22.98 -12.80 -24.26
CA GLY A 519 23.63 -14.06 -24.64
C GLY A 519 24.05 -14.97 -23.48
N ARG A 520 23.72 -14.65 -22.22
CA ARG A 520 23.84 -15.60 -21.10
C ARG A 520 22.46 -16.21 -20.80
N PRO A 521 22.36 -17.54 -20.55
CA PRO A 521 21.12 -18.13 -20.10
C PRO A 521 20.69 -17.47 -18.78
N ALA A 522 19.37 -17.37 -18.57
CA ALA A 522 18.80 -16.80 -17.35
C ALA A 522 19.40 -17.50 -16.13
N LYS A 523 19.91 -16.72 -15.16
CA LYS A 523 20.39 -17.29 -13.90
C LYS A 523 19.19 -17.87 -13.14
N PRO A 524 19.32 -19.09 -12.56
CA PRO A 524 18.26 -19.70 -11.77
C PRO A 524 17.88 -18.79 -10.60
N LYS A 525 16.58 -18.63 -10.35
CA LYS A 525 16.05 -17.67 -9.36
C LYS A 525 16.12 -18.21 -7.94
N ASN A 526 16.37 -19.50 -7.78
CA ASN A 526 16.47 -20.21 -6.52
C ASN A 526 17.52 -21.33 -6.64
N ILE A 527 17.97 -21.85 -5.51
CA ILE A 527 19.00 -22.91 -5.45
C ILE A 527 18.49 -24.26 -5.99
N PHE A 528 17.17 -24.42 -6.11
CA PHE A 528 16.51 -25.64 -6.58
C PHE A 528 16.42 -25.74 -8.11
N GLU A 529 16.67 -24.64 -8.82
CA GLU A 529 16.76 -24.58 -10.29
C GLU A 529 18.21 -24.73 -10.81
N MET A 530 19.18 -25.01 -9.92
CA MET A 530 20.55 -25.32 -10.32
C MET A 530 20.65 -26.78 -10.80
N ASP A 531 20.79 -26.99 -12.11
CA ASP A 531 21.26 -28.26 -12.64
C ASP A 531 22.72 -28.49 -12.22
N LEU A 532 22.91 -29.30 -11.18
CA LEU A 532 24.24 -29.71 -10.73
C LEU A 532 24.84 -30.71 -11.74
N PRO A 533 26.15 -30.62 -12.04
CA PRO A 533 26.82 -31.59 -12.88
C PRO A 533 26.67 -33.00 -12.30
N SER A 534 26.47 -34.00 -13.16
CA SER A 534 26.32 -35.42 -12.77
C SER A 534 27.51 -36.02 -12.01
N ALA A 535 28.62 -35.27 -11.88
CA ALA A 535 29.75 -35.61 -11.03
C ALA A 535 29.53 -35.32 -9.53
N PHE A 536 28.48 -34.58 -9.18
CA PHE A 536 28.10 -34.24 -7.81
C PHE A 536 26.90 -35.03 -7.28
N ALA A 537 26.30 -35.89 -8.10
CA ALA A 537 25.31 -36.86 -7.65
C ALA A 537 26.00 -38.18 -7.36
N TYR A 538 26.22 -38.47 -6.07
CA TYR A 538 26.46 -39.81 -5.54
C TYR A 538 25.41 -40.12 -4.47
#